data_AF-A0A7W1EN35-F1
#
_entry.id   AF-A0A7W1EN35-F1
#
_cell.length_a   1.000
_cell.length_b   1.000
_cell.length_c   1.000
_cell.angle_alpha   90.00
_cell.angle_beta   90.00
_cell.angle_gamma   90.00
#
_symmetry.space_group_name_H-M   'P 1'
#
loop_
_entity.id
_entity.type
_entity.pdbx_description
1 polymer ?
#
loop_
_entity_poly.entity_id
_entity_poly.type
_entity_poly.pdbx_seq_one_letter_code
_entity_poly.pdbx_strand_id
1 'polypeptide(L)'
;MVCALLLAGAMNASAQGNMRAPTSVDRPAIDRLIAPWASRPRLGAEEMMAKYGMPQEATPDRLIWHNAGGFKRIAVMNLETPHDFPMPHVDFLEHTVTYNVPQGKVGALIEFDASSTINRTVGELSARCDLEGHNILTLNLDHDIVMGRKTVAQARKAFGDNVRADVMGRHPAYVEGLLFKPQMPATAAFSDKPVVPGSPERGNDMDASAKAKVAANGAKGGDAEIVATVFAVDLNEVLASSEAQKKQVSPAVMSYAKMLHEDHGANMDVGLKLGQQIGLTPVITPAVEAVQVKGAAELAAIVPLDGTAFERAYLAMMIKGHQGVLAMIDGQLMPAARNAALKQHLTHSREHVAKHLADAQRLQGMQGR
;
A
#
# COMPACT_ATOMS: atom_id res chain seq x y z
N MET A 1 -14.10 48.99 33.48
CA MET A 1 -13.82 49.47 32.12
C MET A 1 -12.64 48.64 31.61
N VAL A 2 -12.92 47.75 30.67
CA VAL A 2 -12.17 46.52 30.32
C VAL A 2 -10.95 46.87 29.45
N CYS A 3 -9.73 46.59 29.93
CA CYS A 3 -8.85 45.47 29.54
C CYS A 3 -8.56 45.35 28.03
N ALA A 4 -7.40 45.88 27.62
CA ALA A 4 -6.81 45.69 26.29
C ALA A 4 -5.65 44.69 26.40
N LEU A 5 -5.77 43.54 25.73
CA LEU A 5 -4.68 42.59 25.54
C LEU A 5 -4.39 42.42 24.04
N LEU A 6 -3.12 42.63 23.72
CA LEU A 6 -2.46 42.38 22.44
C LEU A 6 -2.54 40.89 22.08
N LEU A 7 -3.06 40.56 20.90
CA LEU A 7 -2.90 39.24 20.27
C LEU A 7 -1.78 39.33 19.24
N ALA A 8 -0.59 38.92 19.68
CA ALA A 8 0.55 38.60 18.82
C ALA A 8 0.29 37.26 18.11
N GLY A 9 0.73 37.16 16.85
CA GLY A 9 0.56 35.99 16.01
C GLY A 9 1.31 34.76 16.54
N ALA A 10 0.62 33.62 16.52
CA ALA A 10 1.23 32.31 16.62
C ALA A 10 1.16 31.66 15.23
N MET A 11 2.27 31.70 14.51
CA MET A 11 2.53 30.75 13.43
C MET A 11 2.71 29.38 14.09
N ASN A 12 1.74 28.48 13.93
CA ASN A 12 1.90 27.09 14.32
C ASN A 12 2.88 26.41 13.36
N ALA A 13 4.15 26.40 13.75
CA ALA A 13 5.11 25.42 13.29
C ALA A 13 4.87 24.12 14.08
N SER A 14 4.15 23.16 13.50
CA SER A 14 4.12 21.79 14.04
C SER A 14 3.68 20.77 12.97
N ALA A 15 4.64 20.35 12.16
CA ALA A 15 4.62 19.03 11.54
C ALA A 15 6.05 18.55 11.23
N GLN A 16 6.97 18.74 12.18
CA GLN A 16 8.08 17.79 12.27
C GLN A 16 7.50 16.58 13.00
N GLY A 17 7.19 15.55 12.22
CA GLY A 17 6.76 14.25 12.74
C GLY A 17 7.75 13.80 13.79
N ASN A 18 7.31 13.78 15.03
CA ASN A 18 8.04 13.20 16.13
C ASN A 18 8.04 11.69 15.84
N MET A 19 9.06 11.20 15.12
CA MET A 19 9.33 9.77 15.05
C MET A 19 9.64 9.35 16.48
N ARG A 20 8.61 8.88 17.20
CA ARG A 20 8.81 8.09 18.41
C ARG A 20 9.83 7.03 18.03
N ALA A 21 10.99 7.04 18.69
CA ALA A 21 11.88 5.89 18.65
C ALA A 21 11.02 4.65 18.94
N PRO A 22 11.10 3.58 18.12
CA PRO A 22 10.37 2.36 18.41
C PRO A 22 10.69 1.98 19.85
N THR A 23 9.67 1.83 20.70
CA THR A 23 9.87 1.27 22.03
C THR A 23 10.44 -0.12 21.83
N SER A 24 11.75 -0.26 22.00
CA SER A 24 12.42 -1.56 21.98
C SER A 24 11.71 -2.43 23.01
N VAL A 25 11.21 -3.59 22.59
CA VAL A 25 10.58 -4.54 23.50
C VAL A 25 11.62 -4.98 24.52
N ASP A 26 11.26 -5.00 25.80
CA ASP A 26 12.21 -5.42 26.83
C ASP A 26 12.54 -6.91 26.72
N ARG A 27 13.74 -7.28 27.17
CA ARG A 27 14.25 -8.65 27.07
C ARG A 27 13.31 -9.69 27.71
N PRO A 28 12.78 -9.49 28.94
CA PRO A 28 11.86 -10.45 29.54
C PRO A 28 10.56 -10.68 28.76
N ALA A 29 10.04 -9.65 28.09
CA ALA A 29 8.87 -9.82 27.23
C ALA A 29 9.19 -10.67 26.00
N ILE A 30 10.37 -10.46 25.37
CA ILE A 30 10.82 -11.28 24.25
C ILE A 30 11.02 -12.73 24.69
N ASP A 31 11.71 -12.97 25.81
CA ASP A 31 11.98 -14.33 26.30
C ASP A 31 10.69 -15.13 26.49
N ARG A 32 9.63 -14.52 27.04
CA ARG A 32 8.31 -15.16 27.18
C ARG A 32 7.65 -15.45 25.83
N LEU A 33 7.85 -14.56 24.86
CA LEU A 33 7.21 -14.60 23.55
C LEU A 33 7.87 -15.63 22.62
N ILE A 34 9.20 -15.82 22.70
CA ILE A 34 9.94 -16.83 21.93
C ILE A 34 10.11 -18.17 22.67
N ALA A 35 9.78 -18.25 23.96
CA ALA A 35 9.80 -19.50 24.72
C ALA A 35 9.11 -20.69 24.01
N PRO A 36 7.91 -20.54 23.38
CA PRO A 36 7.23 -21.63 22.69
C PRO A 36 7.71 -21.86 21.25
N TRP A 37 8.70 -21.11 20.75
CA TRP A 37 9.17 -21.26 19.37
C TRP A 37 9.87 -22.60 19.13
N ALA A 38 9.88 -23.02 17.86
CA ALA A 38 10.76 -24.09 17.41
C ALA A 38 12.23 -23.76 17.75
N SER A 39 13.01 -24.82 17.97
CA SER A 39 14.36 -24.66 18.55
C SER A 39 15.31 -23.88 17.64
N ARG A 40 15.28 -24.09 16.31
CA ARG A 40 16.19 -23.37 15.40
C ARG A 40 15.84 -21.88 15.27
N PRO A 41 14.58 -21.48 14.99
CA PRO A 41 14.20 -20.07 15.03
C PRO A 41 14.51 -19.38 16.34
N ARG A 42 14.30 -20.06 17.48
CA ARG A 42 14.62 -19.49 18.80
C ARG A 42 16.11 -19.22 18.97
N LEU A 43 16.97 -20.15 18.53
CA LEU A 43 18.41 -19.95 18.55
C LEU A 43 18.85 -18.81 17.61
N GLY A 44 18.29 -18.76 16.39
CA GLY A 44 18.53 -17.65 15.47
C GLY A 44 18.09 -16.30 16.04
N ALA A 45 16.97 -16.26 16.77
CA ALA A 45 16.53 -15.05 17.48
C ALA A 45 17.53 -14.59 18.54
N GLU A 46 18.07 -15.52 19.35
CA GLU A 46 19.12 -15.21 20.33
C GLU A 46 20.41 -14.69 19.66
N GLU A 47 20.82 -15.32 18.55
CA GLU A 47 21.98 -14.89 17.78
C GLU A 47 21.81 -13.47 17.22
N MET A 48 20.67 -13.18 16.59
CA MET A 48 20.38 -11.86 16.05
C MET A 48 20.27 -10.82 17.18
N MET A 49 19.68 -11.16 18.33
CA MET A 49 19.65 -10.26 19.49
C MET A 49 21.05 -9.96 20.03
N ALA A 50 21.92 -10.98 20.09
CA ALA A 50 23.30 -10.80 20.55
C ALA A 50 24.10 -9.89 19.60
N LYS A 51 23.87 -10.01 18.29
CA LYS A 51 24.60 -9.26 17.26
C LYS A 51 24.05 -7.84 17.02
N TYR A 52 22.73 -7.69 16.99
CA TYR A 52 22.05 -6.47 16.55
C TYR A 52 21.25 -5.74 17.65
N GLY A 53 21.28 -6.25 18.88
CA GLY A 53 20.52 -5.71 20.01
C GLY A 53 19.06 -6.16 19.99
N MET A 54 18.20 -5.52 20.81
CA MET A 54 16.79 -5.91 20.88
C MET A 54 16.03 -5.54 19.57
N PRO A 55 15.12 -6.41 19.09
CA PRO A 55 14.28 -6.11 17.93
C PRO A 55 13.35 -4.93 18.20
N GLN A 56 12.94 -4.26 17.12
CA GLN A 56 11.95 -3.17 17.19
C GLN A 56 10.52 -3.68 17.09
N GLU A 57 10.31 -4.86 16.49
CA GLU A 57 9.02 -5.55 16.50
C GLU A 57 9.16 -6.98 17.03
N ALA A 58 8.22 -7.40 17.88
CA ALA A 58 8.15 -8.76 18.40
C ALA A 58 6.69 -9.23 18.42
N THR A 59 6.42 -10.37 17.80
CA THR A 59 5.14 -11.07 17.83
C THR A 59 5.36 -12.56 18.12
N PRO A 60 4.34 -13.32 18.53
CA PRO A 60 4.46 -14.77 18.72
C PRO A 60 5.03 -15.55 17.53
N ASP A 61 5.08 -14.95 16.33
CA ASP A 61 5.51 -15.61 15.09
C ASP A 61 6.77 -14.99 14.48
N ARG A 62 7.21 -13.79 14.90
CA ARG A 62 8.41 -13.15 14.33
C ARG A 62 9.06 -12.09 15.22
N LEU A 63 10.35 -11.89 15.02
CA LEU A 63 11.13 -10.75 15.51
C LEU A 63 11.70 -9.98 14.32
N ILE A 64 11.67 -8.64 14.39
CA ILE A 64 12.17 -7.77 13.31
C ILE A 64 13.13 -6.70 13.84
N TRP A 65 14.25 -6.56 13.15
CA TRP A 65 15.17 -5.44 13.24
C TRP A 65 15.08 -4.59 11.97
N HIS A 66 14.98 -3.27 12.14
CA HIS A 66 14.97 -2.31 11.04
C HIS A 66 16.30 -1.58 10.98
N ASN A 67 16.84 -1.43 9.77
CA ASN A 67 18.07 -0.66 9.52
C ASN A 67 19.31 -1.13 10.32
N ALA A 68 19.43 -2.44 10.55
CA ALA A 68 20.55 -3.06 11.28
C ALA A 68 21.53 -3.73 10.30
N GLY A 69 22.84 -3.67 10.58
CA GLY A 69 23.86 -4.42 9.81
C GLY A 69 24.00 -4.04 8.33
N GLY A 70 23.49 -2.88 7.91
CA GLY A 70 23.42 -2.50 6.49
C GLY A 70 22.21 -3.08 5.76
N PHE A 71 21.35 -3.84 6.44
CA PHE A 71 20.10 -4.34 5.91
C PHE A 71 18.97 -3.36 6.18
N LYS A 72 17.99 -3.32 5.26
CA LYS A 72 16.74 -2.60 5.46
C LYS A 72 15.95 -3.26 6.59
N ARG A 73 15.92 -4.60 6.60
CA ARG A 73 15.19 -5.42 7.55
C ARG A 73 15.90 -6.75 7.77
N ILE A 74 15.95 -7.18 9.03
CA ILE A 74 16.30 -8.55 9.42
C ILE A 74 15.07 -9.13 10.11
N ALA A 75 14.64 -10.32 9.70
CA ALA A 75 13.50 -10.98 10.33
C ALA A 75 13.84 -12.42 10.70
N VAL A 76 13.49 -12.81 11.93
CA VAL A 76 13.49 -14.21 12.36
C VAL A 76 12.03 -14.63 12.53
N MET A 77 11.62 -15.72 11.90
CA MET A 77 10.25 -16.22 11.92
C MET A 77 10.18 -17.57 12.64
N ASN A 78 9.14 -17.79 13.44
CA ASN A 78 8.82 -19.10 14.02
C ASN A 78 8.17 -20.02 12.96
N LEU A 79 8.84 -20.18 11.83
CA LEU A 79 8.41 -20.98 10.69
C LEU A 79 9.66 -21.60 10.08
N GLU A 80 9.72 -22.93 10.04
CA GLU A 80 10.80 -23.67 9.38
C GLU A 80 10.31 -24.11 8.01
N THR A 81 10.87 -23.55 6.94
CA THR A 81 10.56 -23.96 5.56
C THR A 81 11.69 -24.84 5.01
N PRO A 82 11.46 -26.12 4.71
CA PRO A 82 12.52 -26.97 4.14
C PRO A 82 13.07 -26.41 2.83
N HIS A 83 14.39 -26.39 2.71
CA HIS A 83 15.10 -25.92 1.53
C HIS A 83 16.36 -26.75 1.28
N ASP A 84 16.55 -27.22 0.05
CA ASP A 84 17.59 -28.19 -0.29
C ASP A 84 18.81 -27.61 -1.02
N PHE A 85 18.84 -26.30 -1.28
CA PHE A 85 19.94 -25.64 -1.97
C PHE A 85 20.79 -24.80 -1.01
N PRO A 86 22.12 -24.97 -0.98
CA PRO A 86 22.93 -25.92 -1.73
C PRO A 86 22.91 -27.34 -1.13
N MET A 87 22.39 -27.46 0.09
CA MET A 87 22.19 -28.71 0.82
C MET A 87 20.93 -28.60 1.70
N PRO A 88 20.32 -29.72 2.13
CA PRO A 88 19.13 -29.71 2.99
C PRO A 88 19.31 -28.92 4.30
N HIS A 89 18.47 -27.91 4.50
CA HIS A 89 18.34 -27.09 5.69
C HIS A 89 16.92 -26.52 5.79
N VAL A 90 16.68 -25.57 6.71
CA VAL A 90 15.37 -24.93 6.87
C VAL A 90 15.51 -23.40 6.94
N ASP A 91 14.63 -22.69 6.24
CA ASP A 91 14.63 -21.24 6.22
C ASP A 91 13.79 -20.70 7.38
N PHE A 92 14.40 -19.88 8.23
CA PHE A 92 13.71 -19.14 9.29
C PHE A 92 14.24 -17.71 9.49
N LEU A 93 15.34 -17.35 8.83
CA LEU A 93 16.01 -16.05 8.92
C LEU A 93 16.00 -15.36 7.56
N GLU A 94 15.51 -14.13 7.50
CA GLU A 94 15.44 -13.30 6.31
C GLU A 94 16.27 -12.02 6.45
N HIS A 95 17.04 -11.70 5.42
CA HIS A 95 17.72 -10.41 5.28
C HIS A 95 17.22 -9.70 4.04
N THR A 96 16.71 -8.47 4.22
CA THR A 96 16.18 -7.62 3.16
C THR A 96 17.08 -6.42 2.95
N VAL A 97 17.40 -6.12 1.69
CA VAL A 97 18.09 -4.90 1.26
C VAL A 97 17.19 -4.06 0.36
N THR A 98 17.44 -2.74 0.37
CA THR A 98 16.87 -1.86 -0.65
C THR A 98 17.61 -2.09 -1.96
N TYR A 99 16.91 -2.60 -2.98
CA TYR A 99 17.50 -3.00 -4.25
C TYR A 99 16.46 -2.98 -5.38
N ASN A 100 16.71 -2.19 -6.43
CA ASN A 100 15.89 -2.17 -7.64
C ASN A 100 16.36 -3.25 -8.62
N VAL A 101 15.73 -4.43 -8.56
CA VAL A 101 16.02 -5.51 -9.50
C VAL A 101 15.46 -5.15 -10.88
N PRO A 102 16.30 -5.09 -11.93
CA PRO A 102 15.83 -4.89 -13.30
C PRO A 102 14.87 -6.00 -13.72
N GLN A 103 13.77 -5.66 -14.39
CA GLN A 103 12.74 -6.63 -14.79
C GLN A 103 13.33 -7.83 -15.55
N GLY A 104 14.23 -7.58 -16.50
CA GLY A 104 14.89 -8.63 -17.30
C GLY A 104 15.84 -9.54 -16.51
N LYS A 105 16.09 -9.26 -15.22
CA LYS A 105 16.92 -10.08 -14.33
C LYS A 105 16.12 -10.91 -13.34
N VAL A 106 14.83 -10.62 -13.15
CA VAL A 106 13.98 -11.32 -12.16
C VAL A 106 14.00 -12.83 -12.36
N GLY A 107 13.81 -13.31 -13.60
CA GLY A 107 13.83 -14.74 -13.89
C GLY A 107 15.16 -15.42 -13.54
N ALA A 108 16.28 -14.73 -13.77
CA ALA A 108 17.61 -15.26 -13.46
C ALA A 108 17.88 -15.38 -11.95
N LEU A 109 17.34 -14.45 -11.14
CA LEU A 109 17.50 -14.51 -9.68
C LEU A 109 16.66 -15.66 -9.09
N ILE A 110 15.42 -15.82 -9.56
CA ILE A 110 14.56 -16.94 -9.14
C ILE A 110 15.11 -18.30 -9.60
N GLU A 111 15.75 -18.37 -10.77
CA GLU A 111 16.44 -19.59 -11.23
C GLU A 111 17.70 -19.90 -10.39
N PHE A 112 18.37 -18.86 -9.89
CA PHE A 112 19.55 -19.01 -9.06
C PHE A 112 19.21 -19.58 -7.68
N ASP A 113 18.26 -18.97 -6.96
CA ASP A 113 17.90 -19.34 -5.60
C ASP A 113 16.39 -19.13 -5.37
N ALA A 114 15.69 -20.19 -4.97
CA ALA A 114 14.25 -20.15 -4.71
C ALA A 114 13.90 -19.38 -3.43
N SER A 115 14.88 -19.17 -2.54
CA SER A 115 14.73 -18.41 -1.30
C SER A 115 14.95 -16.91 -1.48
N SER A 116 15.31 -16.45 -2.69
CA SER A 116 15.34 -15.03 -3.03
C SER A 116 13.92 -14.48 -3.28
N THR A 117 13.54 -13.41 -2.58
CA THR A 117 12.26 -12.71 -2.78
C THR A 117 12.49 -11.32 -3.34
N ILE A 118 11.75 -10.97 -4.39
CA ILE A 118 11.88 -9.68 -5.08
C ILE A 118 10.56 -8.92 -4.97
N ASN A 119 10.59 -7.72 -4.39
CA ASN A 119 9.46 -6.81 -4.38
C ASN A 119 9.84 -5.49 -5.06
N ARG A 120 9.55 -5.39 -6.36
CA ARG A 120 9.97 -4.25 -7.19
C ARG A 120 9.25 -2.96 -6.84
N THR A 121 7.98 -3.02 -6.44
CA THR A 121 7.18 -1.83 -6.12
C THR A 121 7.76 -1.08 -4.92
N VAL A 122 8.21 -1.78 -3.88
CA VAL A 122 8.91 -1.16 -2.72
C VAL A 122 10.44 -1.16 -2.83
N GLY A 123 10.99 -1.70 -3.92
CA GLY A 123 12.43 -1.75 -4.16
C GLY A 123 13.18 -2.62 -3.16
N GLU A 124 12.68 -3.83 -2.90
CA GLU A 124 13.29 -4.79 -1.97
C GLU A 124 13.79 -6.04 -2.70
N LEU A 125 14.95 -6.53 -2.27
CA LEU A 125 15.46 -7.87 -2.51
C LEU A 125 15.77 -8.51 -1.15
N SER A 126 15.25 -9.71 -0.93
CA SER A 126 15.50 -10.49 0.29
C SER A 126 16.12 -11.85 -0.05
N ALA A 127 16.90 -12.38 0.89
CA ALA A 127 17.31 -13.78 0.92
C ALA A 127 16.83 -14.43 2.23
N ARG A 128 16.48 -15.72 2.17
CA ARG A 128 16.04 -16.52 3.32
C ARG A 128 16.89 -17.80 3.46
N CYS A 129 17.28 -18.10 4.70
CA CYS A 129 18.11 -19.26 5.04
C CYS A 129 18.01 -19.54 6.57
N ASP A 130 18.80 -20.48 7.09
CA ASP A 130 19.06 -20.66 8.52
C ASP A 130 20.22 -19.78 9.03
N LEU A 131 21.14 -19.40 8.14
CA LEU A 131 22.35 -18.65 8.48
C LEU A 131 22.39 -17.26 7.83
N GLU A 132 22.84 -16.26 8.60
CA GLU A 132 23.03 -14.91 8.09
C GLU A 132 24.07 -14.86 6.96
N GLY A 133 25.20 -15.55 7.13
CA GLY A 133 26.26 -15.55 6.11
C GLY A 133 25.81 -16.12 4.77
N HIS A 134 24.88 -17.08 4.78
CA HIS A 134 24.30 -17.64 3.56
C HIS A 134 23.31 -16.68 2.91
N ASN A 135 22.52 -15.94 3.69
CA ASN A 135 21.69 -14.86 3.17
C ASN A 135 22.55 -13.76 2.51
N ILE A 136 23.66 -13.38 3.15
CA ILE A 136 24.63 -12.42 2.59
C ILE A 136 25.22 -12.95 1.27
N LEU A 137 25.60 -14.22 1.23
CA LEU A 137 26.11 -14.90 0.03
C LEU A 137 25.10 -14.88 -1.11
N THR A 138 23.82 -15.22 -0.84
CA THR A 138 22.73 -15.13 -1.82
C THR A 138 22.63 -13.71 -2.38
N LEU A 139 22.53 -12.69 -1.51
CA LEU A 139 22.38 -11.29 -1.93
C LEU A 139 23.58 -10.80 -2.77
N ASN A 140 24.79 -11.21 -2.41
CA ASN A 140 26.00 -10.87 -3.17
C ASN A 140 26.02 -11.51 -4.56
N LEU A 141 25.62 -12.79 -4.66
CA LEU A 141 25.54 -13.51 -5.93
C LEU A 141 24.37 -13.00 -6.80
N ASP A 142 23.25 -12.64 -6.19
CA ASP A 142 22.14 -11.95 -6.87
C ASP A 142 22.63 -10.65 -7.52
N HIS A 143 23.39 -9.85 -6.77
CA HIS A 143 23.97 -8.63 -7.31
C HIS A 143 24.93 -8.91 -8.48
N ASP A 144 25.76 -9.96 -8.40
CA ASP A 144 26.65 -10.33 -9.50
C ASP A 144 25.89 -10.78 -10.77
N ILE A 145 24.76 -11.48 -10.62
CA ILE A 145 23.88 -11.86 -11.75
C ILE A 145 23.25 -10.61 -12.38
N VAL A 146 22.73 -9.69 -11.55
CA VAL A 146 22.15 -8.42 -12.01
C VAL A 146 23.19 -7.62 -12.80
N MET A 147 24.42 -7.52 -12.29
CA MET A 147 25.53 -6.83 -12.95
C MET A 147 26.13 -7.58 -14.15
N GLY A 148 25.67 -8.80 -14.43
CA GLY A 148 26.18 -9.63 -15.53
C GLY A 148 27.60 -10.17 -15.30
N ARG A 149 28.11 -10.12 -14.06
CA ARG A 149 29.42 -10.66 -13.68
C ARG A 149 29.40 -12.19 -13.58
N LYS A 150 28.23 -12.77 -13.32
CA LYS A 150 28.01 -14.22 -13.27
C LYS A 150 26.74 -14.61 -14.01
N THR A 151 26.77 -15.76 -14.67
CA THR A 151 25.56 -16.48 -15.07
C THR A 151 24.95 -17.19 -13.87
N VAL A 152 23.69 -17.64 -13.99
CA VAL A 152 23.01 -18.45 -12.96
C VAL A 152 23.84 -19.68 -12.59
N ALA A 153 24.31 -20.44 -13.58
CA ALA A 153 25.14 -21.62 -13.35
C ALA A 153 26.46 -21.30 -12.61
N GLN A 154 27.11 -20.19 -12.98
CA GLN A 154 28.32 -19.73 -12.30
C GLN A 154 28.04 -19.29 -10.86
N ALA A 155 26.90 -18.64 -10.61
CA ALA A 155 26.48 -18.23 -9.28
C ALA A 155 26.16 -19.44 -8.39
N ARG A 156 25.41 -20.44 -8.90
CA ARG A 156 25.13 -21.68 -8.16
C ARG A 156 26.40 -22.45 -7.80
N LYS A 157 27.36 -22.54 -8.73
CA LYS A 157 28.67 -23.12 -8.44
C LYS A 157 29.42 -22.31 -7.38
N ALA A 158 29.46 -20.99 -7.53
CA ALA A 158 30.13 -20.10 -6.59
C ALA A 158 29.51 -20.17 -5.19
N PHE A 159 28.20 -20.39 -5.07
CA PHE A 159 27.53 -20.61 -3.80
C PHE A 159 28.14 -21.81 -3.07
N GLY A 160 28.13 -22.98 -3.72
CA GLY A 160 28.70 -24.21 -3.15
C GLY A 160 30.19 -24.08 -2.82
N ASP A 161 30.98 -23.41 -3.67
CA ASP A 161 32.41 -23.17 -3.41
C ASP A 161 32.62 -22.29 -2.16
N ASN A 162 31.82 -21.24 -1.97
CA ASN A 162 31.90 -20.36 -0.79
C ASN A 162 31.43 -21.07 0.49
N VAL A 163 30.31 -21.80 0.45
CA VAL A 163 29.85 -22.60 1.60
C VAL A 163 30.93 -23.60 2.03
N ARG A 164 31.54 -24.32 1.06
CA ARG A 164 32.63 -25.24 1.37
C ARG A 164 33.84 -24.53 1.98
N ALA A 165 34.19 -23.33 1.51
CA ALA A 165 35.29 -22.58 2.06
C ALA A 165 35.02 -22.10 3.49
N ASP A 166 33.79 -21.65 3.76
CA ASP A 166 33.39 -21.20 5.09
C ASP A 166 33.37 -22.33 6.11
N VAL A 167 32.83 -23.50 5.75
CA VAL A 167 32.87 -24.73 6.58
C VAL A 167 34.31 -25.14 6.93
N MET A 168 35.28 -24.82 6.08
CA MET A 168 36.70 -25.09 6.33
C MET A 168 37.40 -23.96 7.12
N GLY A 169 36.63 -23.01 7.69
CA GLY A 169 37.14 -21.90 8.50
C GLY A 169 37.87 -20.82 7.71
N ARG A 170 37.61 -20.70 6.40
CA ARG A 170 38.30 -19.71 5.54
C ARG A 170 37.58 -18.37 5.46
N HIS A 171 36.33 -18.29 5.93
CA HIS A 171 35.52 -17.07 6.00
C HIS A 171 35.59 -16.21 4.72
N PRO A 172 35.07 -16.71 3.59
CA PRO A 172 35.13 -15.96 2.34
C PRO A 172 34.34 -14.65 2.45
N ALA A 173 34.84 -13.57 1.84
CA ALA A 173 34.21 -12.24 1.92
C ALA A 173 32.72 -12.23 1.51
N TYR A 174 32.29 -13.17 0.66
CA TYR A 174 30.90 -13.32 0.23
C TYR A 174 29.93 -13.71 1.36
N VAL A 175 30.38 -14.28 2.47
CA VAL A 175 29.52 -14.63 3.63
C VAL A 175 29.65 -13.64 4.79
N GLU A 176 30.69 -12.80 4.80
CA GLU A 176 30.98 -11.91 5.94
C GLU A 176 30.22 -10.58 5.87
N GLY A 177 29.92 -10.10 4.67
CA GLY A 177 29.23 -8.84 4.47
C GLY A 177 28.79 -8.59 3.03
N LEU A 178 27.93 -7.58 2.85
CA LEU A 178 27.50 -7.15 1.53
C LEU A 178 28.69 -6.54 0.75
N LEU A 179 28.98 -7.09 -0.42
CA LEU A 179 30.02 -6.64 -1.35
C LEU A 179 29.55 -5.50 -2.27
N PHE A 180 28.35 -5.01 -2.03
CA PHE A 180 27.76 -3.85 -2.69
C PHE A 180 27.07 -2.97 -1.64
N LYS A 181 26.86 -1.69 -1.98
CA LYS A 181 26.09 -0.77 -1.13
C LYS A 181 24.61 -0.86 -1.53
N PRO A 182 23.69 -1.20 -0.60
CA PRO A 182 22.26 -1.10 -0.85
C PRO A 182 21.85 0.29 -1.32
N GLN A 183 20.82 0.36 -2.14
CA GLN A 183 20.33 1.61 -2.71
C GLN A 183 19.55 2.43 -1.67
N MET A 184 19.36 3.73 -1.93
CA MET A 184 18.51 4.57 -1.09
C MET A 184 17.03 4.31 -1.40
N PRO A 185 16.12 4.29 -0.40
CA PRO A 185 14.69 4.01 -0.61
C PRO A 185 14.05 4.89 -1.70
N ALA A 186 14.40 6.18 -1.76
CA ALA A 186 13.87 7.12 -2.75
C ALA A 186 14.24 6.79 -4.22
N THR A 187 15.22 5.91 -4.44
CA THR A 187 15.73 5.55 -5.77
C THR A 187 15.41 4.11 -6.19
N ALA A 188 14.87 3.30 -5.28
CA ALA A 188 14.75 1.86 -5.49
C ALA A 188 13.33 1.37 -5.83
N ALA A 189 12.30 2.19 -5.54
CA ALA A 189 10.91 1.84 -5.82
C ALA A 189 10.61 1.93 -7.33
N PHE A 190 10.14 0.83 -7.93
CA PHE A 190 9.52 0.87 -9.25
C PHE A 190 8.10 1.40 -9.10
N SER A 191 7.87 2.65 -9.48
CA SER A 191 6.51 3.22 -9.46
C SER A 191 5.71 2.64 -10.62
N ASP A 192 4.79 1.73 -10.30
CA ASP A 192 3.81 1.22 -11.26
C ASP A 192 2.94 2.36 -11.78
N LYS A 193 2.66 2.34 -13.08
CA LYS A 193 1.78 3.32 -13.72
C LYS A 193 0.39 2.71 -13.96
N PRO A 194 -0.69 3.48 -13.80
CA PRO A 194 -2.01 3.01 -14.17
C PRO A 194 -2.07 2.60 -15.65
N VAL A 195 -2.74 1.48 -15.93
CA VAL A 195 -2.98 0.98 -17.30
C VAL A 195 -4.38 1.30 -17.81
N VAL A 196 -5.29 1.71 -16.91
CA VAL A 196 -6.64 2.13 -17.26
C VAL A 196 -6.56 3.53 -17.85
N PRO A 197 -6.87 3.71 -19.14
CA PRO A 197 -6.74 5.02 -19.75
C PRO A 197 -7.66 6.04 -19.08
N GLY A 198 -7.13 7.23 -18.76
CA GLY A 198 -7.87 8.29 -18.07
C GLY A 198 -7.95 8.13 -16.54
N SER A 199 -7.39 7.07 -15.95
CA SER A 199 -7.44 6.88 -14.50
C SER A 199 -6.65 7.94 -13.74
N PRO A 200 -7.06 8.29 -12.51
CA PRO A 200 -6.31 9.22 -11.68
C PRO A 200 -4.86 8.76 -11.41
N GLU A 201 -3.93 9.71 -11.47
CA GLU A 201 -2.54 9.50 -11.06
C GLU A 201 -2.29 10.03 -9.65
N ARG A 202 -1.33 9.43 -8.93
CA ARG A 202 -0.90 9.95 -7.61
C ARG A 202 -0.07 11.21 -7.81
N GLY A 203 -0.44 12.31 -7.14
CA GLY A 203 0.24 13.61 -7.29
C GLY A 203 1.77 13.56 -7.08
N ASN A 204 2.25 12.69 -6.20
CA ASN A 204 3.67 12.56 -5.90
C ASN A 204 4.47 11.80 -6.98
N ASP A 205 3.81 10.87 -7.70
CA ASP A 205 4.44 9.94 -8.65
C ASP A 205 4.48 10.47 -10.10
N MET A 206 3.92 11.65 -10.33
CA MET A 206 3.94 12.30 -11.64
C MET A 206 5.35 12.72 -12.05
N ASP A 207 5.63 12.57 -13.34
CA ASP A 207 6.81 13.19 -13.95
C ASP A 207 6.70 14.72 -13.96
N ALA A 208 7.81 15.41 -14.23
CA ALA A 208 7.88 16.87 -14.18
C ALA A 208 6.92 17.56 -15.16
N SER A 209 6.63 16.93 -16.31
CA SER A 209 5.71 17.46 -17.33
C SER A 209 4.25 17.33 -16.89
N ALA A 210 3.88 16.18 -16.31
CA ALA A 210 2.58 15.96 -15.71
C ALA A 210 2.35 16.90 -14.50
N LYS A 211 3.35 17.07 -13.63
CA LYS A 211 3.30 18.05 -12.52
C LYS A 211 3.08 19.48 -13.01
N ALA A 212 3.74 19.88 -14.10
CA ALA A 212 3.56 21.21 -14.68
C ALA A 212 2.14 21.42 -15.26
N LYS A 213 1.56 20.40 -15.92
CA LYS A 213 0.17 20.46 -16.40
C LYS A 213 -0.84 20.54 -15.27
N VAL A 214 -0.63 19.80 -14.19
CA VAL A 214 -1.48 19.82 -12.99
C VAL A 214 -1.39 21.17 -12.28
N ALA A 215 -0.18 21.75 -12.17
CA ALA A 215 0.00 23.09 -11.63
C ALA A 215 -0.70 24.16 -12.48
N ALA A 216 -0.63 24.06 -13.81
CA ALA A 216 -1.31 24.97 -14.74
C ALA A 216 -2.84 24.87 -14.67
N ASN A 217 -3.37 23.67 -14.40
CA ASN A 217 -4.81 23.42 -14.26
C ASN A 217 -5.35 23.63 -12.83
N GLY A 218 -4.51 24.10 -11.90
CA GLY A 218 -4.88 24.43 -10.53
C GLY A 218 -4.92 23.21 -9.61
N ALA A 219 -3.81 22.92 -8.93
CA ALA A 219 -3.63 21.76 -8.05
C ALA A 219 -4.55 21.71 -6.80
N LYS A 220 -5.42 22.71 -6.59
CA LYS A 220 -6.52 22.71 -5.61
C LYS A 220 -7.77 23.27 -6.27
N GLY A 221 -8.83 22.47 -6.31
CA GLY A 221 -10.13 22.83 -6.90
C GLY A 221 -10.13 22.96 -8.42
N GLY A 222 -9.06 22.55 -9.12
CA GLY A 222 -9.02 22.52 -10.58
C GLY A 222 -9.69 21.28 -11.18
N ASP A 223 -9.97 21.32 -12.47
CA ASP A 223 -10.70 20.26 -13.20
C ASP A 223 -10.12 18.86 -12.97
N ALA A 224 -8.79 18.73 -12.84
CA ALA A 224 -8.12 17.44 -12.60
C ALA A 224 -8.44 16.83 -11.23
N GLU A 225 -8.50 17.65 -10.19
CA GLU A 225 -8.90 17.23 -8.84
C GLU A 225 -10.40 16.96 -8.80
N ILE A 226 -11.21 17.74 -9.54
CA ILE A 226 -12.67 17.55 -9.62
C ILE A 226 -13.00 16.18 -10.24
N VAL A 227 -12.39 15.83 -11.37
CA VAL A 227 -12.61 14.50 -12.00
C VAL A 227 -12.17 13.38 -11.07
N ALA A 228 -11.03 13.54 -10.39
CA ALA A 228 -10.56 12.53 -9.43
C ALA A 228 -11.46 12.42 -8.19
N THR A 229 -12.07 13.53 -7.75
CA THR A 229 -13.05 13.55 -6.65
C THR A 229 -14.31 12.79 -7.02
N VAL A 230 -14.86 13.05 -8.22
CA VAL A 230 -16.04 12.30 -8.72
C VAL A 230 -15.72 10.82 -8.83
N PHE A 231 -14.57 10.47 -9.41
CA PHE A 231 -14.12 9.07 -9.50
C PHE A 231 -13.99 8.40 -8.13
N ALA A 232 -13.47 9.12 -7.12
CA ALA A 232 -13.34 8.60 -5.76
C ALA A 232 -14.70 8.36 -5.09
N VAL A 233 -15.68 9.26 -5.29
CA VAL A 233 -17.05 9.09 -4.82
C VAL A 233 -17.68 7.86 -5.46
N ASP A 234 -17.64 7.76 -6.79
CA ASP A 234 -18.26 6.65 -7.50
C ASP A 234 -17.63 5.30 -7.12
N LEU A 235 -16.31 5.23 -6.96
CA LEU A 235 -15.63 4.01 -6.53
C LEU A 235 -16.10 3.55 -5.14
N ASN A 236 -16.30 4.49 -4.20
CA ASN A 236 -16.82 4.17 -2.88
C ASN A 236 -18.24 3.59 -2.97
N GLU A 237 -19.11 4.18 -3.79
CA GLU A 237 -20.49 3.73 -3.99
C GLU A 237 -20.54 2.35 -4.69
N VAL A 238 -19.67 2.11 -5.68
CA VAL A 238 -19.51 0.80 -6.34
C VAL A 238 -19.08 -0.28 -5.33
N LEU A 239 -18.08 0.01 -4.48
CA LEU A 239 -17.60 -0.94 -3.47
C LEU A 239 -18.67 -1.24 -2.42
N ALA A 240 -19.36 -0.21 -1.92
CA ALA A 240 -20.45 -0.39 -0.95
C ALA A 240 -21.62 -1.18 -1.54
N SER A 241 -21.99 -0.88 -2.79
CA SER A 241 -23.04 -1.58 -3.53
C SER A 241 -22.67 -3.03 -3.83
N SER A 242 -21.41 -3.30 -4.21
CA SER A 242 -20.91 -4.66 -4.40
C SER A 242 -20.94 -5.47 -3.10
N GLU A 243 -20.65 -4.86 -1.95
CA GLU A 243 -20.77 -5.53 -0.67
C GLU A 243 -22.23 -5.83 -0.32
N ALA A 244 -23.15 -4.88 -0.52
CA ALA A 244 -24.57 -5.09 -0.28
C ALA A 244 -25.15 -6.26 -1.09
N GLN A 245 -24.65 -6.48 -2.32
CA GLN A 245 -25.05 -7.61 -3.17
C GLN A 245 -24.61 -8.99 -2.64
N LYS A 246 -23.68 -9.05 -1.68
CA LYS A 246 -23.22 -10.30 -1.04
C LYS A 246 -23.93 -10.58 0.30
N LYS A 247 -24.68 -9.61 0.83
CA LYS A 247 -25.38 -9.73 2.11
C LYS A 247 -26.77 -10.34 1.94
N GLN A 248 -27.37 -10.80 3.04
CA GLN A 248 -28.72 -11.36 3.05
C GLN A 248 -29.79 -10.25 3.09
N VAL A 249 -29.80 -9.38 2.08
CA VAL A 249 -30.72 -8.24 2.01
C VAL A 249 -32.01 -8.58 1.25
N SER A 250 -33.04 -7.77 1.46
CA SER A 250 -34.32 -7.85 0.79
C SER A 250 -34.18 -7.63 -0.71
N PRO A 251 -35.09 -8.20 -1.54
CA PRO A 251 -35.05 -8.03 -3.00
C PRO A 251 -35.04 -6.56 -3.45
N ALA A 252 -35.70 -5.68 -2.71
CA ALA A 252 -35.75 -4.25 -3.00
C ALA A 252 -34.38 -3.57 -2.77
N VAL A 253 -33.71 -3.86 -1.65
CA VAL A 253 -32.36 -3.34 -1.36
C VAL A 253 -31.32 -3.95 -2.30
N MET A 254 -31.45 -5.24 -2.64
CA MET A 254 -30.62 -5.91 -3.65
C MET A 254 -30.72 -5.21 -5.01
N SER A 255 -31.94 -4.91 -5.47
CA SER A 255 -32.18 -4.20 -6.74
C SER A 255 -31.55 -2.80 -6.72
N TYR A 256 -31.73 -2.07 -5.61
CA TYR A 256 -31.12 -0.75 -5.42
C TYR A 256 -29.58 -0.80 -5.44
N ALA A 257 -28.97 -1.76 -4.76
CA ALA A 257 -27.52 -1.95 -4.78
C ALA A 257 -26.99 -2.33 -6.18
N LYS A 258 -27.73 -3.12 -6.96
CA LYS A 258 -27.35 -3.41 -8.37
C LYS A 258 -27.39 -2.14 -9.23
N MET A 259 -28.47 -1.37 -9.11
CA MET A 259 -28.63 -0.12 -9.83
C MET A 259 -27.51 0.88 -9.50
N LEU A 260 -27.17 1.06 -8.22
CA LEU A 260 -26.06 1.94 -7.84
C LEU A 260 -24.72 1.46 -8.41
N HIS A 261 -24.42 0.16 -8.31
CA HIS A 261 -23.19 -0.39 -8.87
C HIS A 261 -23.08 -0.10 -10.38
N GLU A 262 -24.16 -0.31 -11.14
CA GLU A 262 -24.21 -0.05 -12.58
C GLU A 262 -24.08 1.44 -12.90
N ASP A 263 -24.88 2.30 -12.27
CA ASP A 263 -24.92 3.74 -12.54
C ASP A 263 -23.59 4.43 -12.17
N HIS A 264 -23.02 4.14 -11.00
CA HIS A 264 -21.75 4.72 -10.59
C HIS A 264 -20.58 4.17 -11.43
N GLY A 265 -20.59 2.88 -11.77
CA GLY A 265 -19.60 2.30 -12.68
C GLY A 265 -19.63 2.96 -14.07
N ALA A 266 -20.82 3.24 -14.60
CA ALA A 266 -21.00 3.96 -15.86
C ALA A 266 -20.55 5.43 -15.76
N ASN A 267 -20.84 6.11 -14.64
CA ASN A 267 -20.39 7.49 -14.41
C ASN A 267 -18.86 7.59 -14.34
N MET A 268 -18.18 6.63 -13.69
CA MET A 268 -16.72 6.53 -13.69
C MET A 268 -16.14 6.39 -15.10
N ASP A 269 -16.71 5.50 -15.92
CA ASP A 269 -16.24 5.28 -17.30
C ASP A 269 -16.37 6.55 -18.16
N VAL A 270 -17.46 7.31 -17.98
CA VAL A 270 -17.61 8.64 -18.61
C VAL A 270 -16.50 9.60 -18.13
N GLY A 271 -16.23 9.64 -16.82
CA GLY A 271 -15.15 10.49 -16.26
C GLY A 271 -13.76 10.13 -16.80
N LEU A 272 -13.45 8.84 -16.93
CA LEU A 272 -12.20 8.33 -17.52
C LEU A 272 -12.06 8.79 -18.98
N LYS A 273 -13.10 8.56 -19.79
CA LYS A 273 -13.14 8.97 -21.21
C LYS A 273 -13.04 10.48 -21.37
N LEU A 274 -13.71 11.24 -20.51
CA LEU A 274 -13.67 12.70 -20.52
C LEU A 274 -12.24 13.19 -20.30
N GLY A 275 -11.53 12.68 -19.30
CA GLY A 275 -10.13 13.02 -19.04
C GLY A 275 -9.25 12.85 -20.27
N GLN A 276 -9.43 11.74 -21.00
CA GLN A 276 -8.73 11.51 -22.27
C GLN A 276 -9.10 12.54 -23.35
N GLN A 277 -10.40 12.77 -23.55
CA GLN A 277 -10.92 13.65 -24.61
C GLN A 277 -10.41 15.09 -24.47
N ILE A 278 -10.30 15.58 -23.23
CA ILE A 278 -9.87 16.95 -22.95
C ILE A 278 -8.38 17.05 -22.59
N GLY A 279 -7.62 15.95 -22.67
CA GLY A 279 -6.19 15.92 -22.36
C GLY A 279 -5.86 16.22 -20.89
N LEU A 280 -6.78 15.89 -19.98
CA LEU A 280 -6.71 16.11 -18.55
C LEU A 280 -6.38 14.80 -17.84
N THR A 281 -5.25 14.75 -17.15
CA THR A 281 -4.91 13.66 -16.23
C THR A 281 -5.52 13.94 -14.86
N PRO A 282 -6.48 13.14 -14.36
CA PRO A 282 -7.02 13.34 -13.02
C PRO A 282 -5.96 13.07 -11.96
N VAL A 283 -6.06 13.75 -10.82
CA VAL A 283 -5.03 13.70 -9.78
C VAL A 283 -5.60 13.37 -8.42
N ILE A 284 -5.03 12.34 -7.78
CA ILE A 284 -5.29 12.07 -6.36
C ILE A 284 -4.46 13.05 -5.53
N THR A 285 -5.13 14.05 -4.97
CA THR A 285 -4.60 14.98 -3.97
C THR A 285 -4.98 14.50 -2.56
N PRO A 286 -4.44 15.09 -1.48
CA PRO A 286 -4.86 14.75 -0.12
C PRO A 286 -6.36 14.92 0.13
N ALA A 287 -7.03 15.84 -0.58
CA ALA A 287 -8.48 16.01 -0.49
C ALA A 287 -9.23 14.85 -1.13
N VAL A 288 -8.79 14.39 -2.31
CA VAL A 288 -9.36 13.20 -2.98
C VAL A 288 -9.10 11.94 -2.15
N GLU A 289 -7.90 11.79 -1.59
CA GLU A 289 -7.57 10.68 -0.70
C GLU A 289 -8.46 10.67 0.55
N ALA A 290 -8.76 11.83 1.14
CA ALA A 290 -9.69 11.92 2.26
C ALA A 290 -11.11 11.44 1.90
N VAL A 291 -11.58 11.67 0.66
CA VAL A 291 -12.86 11.12 0.18
C VAL A 291 -12.81 9.59 0.10
N GLN A 292 -11.74 9.01 -0.44
CA GLN A 292 -11.54 7.55 -0.51
C GLN A 292 -11.51 6.92 0.89
N VAL A 293 -10.70 7.49 1.79
CA VAL A 293 -10.55 7.01 3.18
C VAL A 293 -11.87 7.10 3.93
N LYS A 294 -12.62 8.19 3.78
CA LYS A 294 -13.93 8.34 4.42
C LYS A 294 -14.89 7.23 3.98
N GLY A 295 -15.04 7.00 2.67
CA GLY A 295 -15.93 5.95 2.17
C GLY A 295 -15.52 4.54 2.61
N ALA A 296 -14.21 4.24 2.60
CA ALA A 296 -13.69 2.98 3.12
C ALA A 296 -14.00 2.78 4.61
N ALA A 297 -13.89 3.84 5.43
CA ALA A 297 -14.21 3.79 6.85
C ALA A 297 -15.72 3.60 7.11
N GLU A 298 -16.58 4.31 6.35
CA GLU A 298 -18.03 4.16 6.42
C GLU A 298 -18.47 2.73 6.03
N LEU A 299 -17.89 2.17 4.95
CA LEU A 299 -18.13 0.78 4.53
C LEU A 299 -17.65 -0.23 5.58
N ALA A 300 -16.43 -0.07 6.10
CA ALA A 300 -15.86 -0.96 7.12
C ALA A 300 -16.73 -1.04 8.39
N ALA A 301 -17.45 0.04 8.73
CA ALA A 301 -18.36 0.06 9.87
C ALA A 301 -19.61 -0.81 9.67
N ILE A 302 -20.06 -1.01 8.42
CA ILE A 302 -21.28 -1.77 8.13
C ILE A 302 -21.01 -3.20 7.65
N VAL A 303 -19.83 -3.50 7.10
CA VAL A 303 -19.43 -4.84 6.61
C VAL A 303 -19.66 -5.98 7.62
N PRO A 304 -19.44 -5.81 8.94
CA PRO A 304 -19.70 -6.88 9.92
C PRO A 304 -21.18 -7.19 10.14
N LEU A 305 -22.10 -6.33 9.68
CA LEU A 305 -23.54 -6.52 9.83
C LEU A 305 -24.07 -7.45 8.73
N ASP A 306 -25.24 -8.04 8.99
CA ASP A 306 -25.99 -8.82 7.99
C ASP A 306 -27.51 -8.57 8.12
N GLY A 307 -28.27 -9.04 7.14
CA GLY A 307 -29.72 -8.96 7.11
C GLY A 307 -30.24 -7.54 7.29
N THR A 308 -31.31 -7.41 8.07
CA THR A 308 -31.98 -6.12 8.34
C THR A 308 -31.06 -5.08 9.01
N ALA A 309 -30.11 -5.52 9.84
CA ALA A 309 -29.16 -4.59 10.47
C ALA A 309 -28.23 -3.96 9.42
N PHE A 310 -27.73 -4.76 8.48
CA PHE A 310 -26.95 -4.27 7.35
C PHE A 310 -27.80 -3.36 6.46
N GLU A 311 -29.01 -3.77 6.08
CA GLU A 311 -29.86 -2.96 5.20
C GLU A 311 -30.11 -1.55 5.75
N ARG A 312 -30.44 -1.45 7.03
CA ARG A 312 -30.71 -0.17 7.68
C ARG A 312 -29.47 0.72 7.67
N ALA A 313 -28.31 0.15 8.00
CA ALA A 313 -27.04 0.88 8.02
C ALA A 313 -26.62 1.31 6.61
N TYR A 314 -26.78 0.42 5.62
CA TYR A 314 -26.50 0.67 4.22
C TYR A 314 -27.36 1.82 3.67
N LEU A 315 -28.69 1.76 3.82
CA LEU A 315 -29.57 2.84 3.35
C LEU A 315 -29.29 4.17 4.05
N ALA A 316 -29.01 4.16 5.36
CA ALA A 316 -28.64 5.38 6.09
C ALA A 316 -27.32 5.98 5.58
N MET A 317 -26.32 5.12 5.30
CA MET A 317 -25.05 5.51 4.71
C MET A 317 -25.24 6.11 3.32
N MET A 318 -26.01 5.46 2.45
CA MET A 318 -26.34 5.93 1.09
C MET A 318 -27.03 7.30 1.14
N ILE A 319 -28.06 7.47 1.96
CA ILE A 319 -28.79 8.74 2.09
C ILE A 319 -27.83 9.87 2.50
N LYS A 320 -27.03 9.66 3.55
CA LYS A 320 -26.09 10.65 4.05
C LYS A 320 -24.99 10.97 3.01
N GLY A 321 -24.47 9.94 2.35
CA GLY A 321 -23.46 10.06 1.30
C GLY A 321 -23.96 10.89 0.14
N HIS A 322 -25.09 10.51 -0.44
CA HIS A 322 -25.70 11.20 -1.58
C HIS A 322 -26.08 12.66 -1.24
N GLN A 323 -26.62 12.94 -0.05
CA GLN A 323 -26.85 14.32 0.41
C GLN A 323 -25.55 15.14 0.47
N GLY A 324 -24.48 14.55 1.01
CA GLY A 324 -23.17 15.19 1.07
C GLY A 324 -22.57 15.45 -0.31
N VAL A 325 -22.70 14.51 -1.24
CA VAL A 325 -22.22 14.62 -2.61
C VAL A 325 -22.99 15.68 -3.39
N LEU A 326 -24.32 15.78 -3.24
CA LEU A 326 -25.10 16.86 -3.85
C LEU A 326 -24.63 18.24 -3.36
N ALA A 327 -24.44 18.40 -2.05
CA ALA A 327 -23.92 19.64 -1.48
C ALA A 327 -22.50 19.96 -1.98
N MET A 328 -21.65 18.94 -2.14
CA MET A 328 -20.30 19.09 -2.69
C MET A 328 -20.33 19.50 -4.17
N ILE A 329 -21.17 18.87 -4.99
CA ILE A 329 -21.32 19.24 -6.40
C ILE A 329 -21.78 20.70 -6.51
N ASP A 330 -22.84 21.07 -5.78
CA ASP A 330 -23.44 22.40 -5.90
C ASP A 330 -22.57 23.51 -5.33
N GLY A 331 -21.96 23.28 -4.16
CA GLY A 331 -21.22 24.29 -3.43
C GLY A 331 -19.74 24.39 -3.81
N GLN A 332 -19.16 23.33 -4.37
CA GLN A 332 -17.70 23.23 -4.55
C GLN A 332 -17.31 22.83 -5.97
N LEU A 333 -17.77 21.68 -6.49
CA LEU A 333 -17.27 21.15 -7.76
C LEU A 333 -17.79 21.94 -8.97
N MET A 334 -19.10 22.18 -9.03
CA MET A 334 -19.73 22.89 -10.16
C MET A 334 -19.24 24.35 -10.29
N PRO A 335 -19.10 25.15 -9.20
CA PRO A 335 -18.55 26.50 -9.28
C PRO A 335 -17.06 26.52 -9.65
N ALA A 336 -16.29 25.51 -9.24
CA ALA A 336 -14.85 25.44 -9.48
C ALA A 336 -14.49 24.89 -10.87
N ALA A 337 -15.37 24.07 -11.46
CA ALA A 337 -15.17 23.50 -12.79
C ALA A 337 -15.02 24.61 -13.85
N ARG A 338 -14.04 24.45 -14.73
CA ARG A 338 -13.73 25.40 -15.82
C ARG A 338 -14.13 24.83 -17.17
N ASN A 339 -13.83 23.56 -17.41
CA ASN A 339 -14.16 22.87 -18.65
C ASN A 339 -15.67 22.65 -18.81
N ALA A 340 -16.22 22.99 -19.98
CA ALA A 340 -17.65 22.87 -20.26
C ALA A 340 -18.15 21.42 -20.27
N ALA A 341 -17.36 20.48 -20.79
CA ALA A 341 -17.72 19.06 -20.79
C ALA A 341 -17.67 18.47 -19.37
N LEU A 342 -16.76 18.94 -18.52
CA LEU A 342 -16.76 18.59 -17.10
C LEU A 342 -17.99 19.13 -16.37
N LYS A 343 -18.39 20.38 -16.62
CA LYS A 343 -19.64 20.92 -16.06
C LYS A 343 -20.85 20.08 -16.47
N GLN A 344 -20.93 19.71 -17.75
CA GLN A 344 -22.01 18.85 -18.23
C GLN A 344 -22.00 17.48 -17.54
N HIS A 345 -20.83 16.87 -17.40
CA HIS A 345 -20.70 15.61 -16.67
C HIS A 345 -21.17 15.74 -15.22
N LEU A 346 -20.74 16.78 -14.49
CA LEU A 346 -21.20 17.07 -13.13
C LEU A 346 -22.72 17.30 -13.05
N THR A 347 -23.32 17.94 -14.05
CA THR A 347 -24.77 18.15 -14.11
C THR A 347 -25.50 16.81 -14.18
N HIS A 348 -25.07 15.92 -15.08
CA HIS A 348 -25.66 14.58 -15.18
C HIS A 348 -25.41 13.77 -13.90
N SER A 349 -24.18 13.76 -13.36
CA SER A 349 -23.88 13.05 -12.11
C SER A 349 -24.77 13.54 -10.97
N ARG A 350 -25.00 14.85 -10.84
CA ARG A 350 -25.91 15.43 -9.84
C ARG A 350 -27.33 14.91 -9.98
N GLU A 351 -27.85 14.83 -11.21
CA GLU A 351 -29.21 14.32 -11.48
C GLU A 351 -29.35 12.85 -11.06
N HIS A 352 -28.36 12.01 -11.39
CA HIS A 352 -28.33 10.61 -10.97
C HIS A 352 -28.28 10.49 -9.44
N VAL A 353 -27.36 11.21 -8.78
CA VAL A 353 -27.22 11.19 -7.31
C VAL A 353 -28.52 11.63 -6.63
N ALA A 354 -29.23 12.63 -7.18
CA ALA A 354 -30.52 13.07 -6.64
C ALA A 354 -31.60 11.98 -6.76
N LYS A 355 -31.64 11.27 -7.89
CA LYS A 355 -32.55 10.13 -8.08
C LYS A 355 -32.22 9.00 -7.10
N HIS A 356 -30.94 8.65 -6.97
CA HIS A 356 -30.45 7.60 -6.07
C HIS A 356 -30.80 7.90 -4.61
N LEU A 357 -30.67 9.16 -4.18
CA LEU A 357 -31.08 9.61 -2.86
C LEU A 357 -32.58 9.40 -2.63
N ALA A 358 -33.42 9.81 -3.59
CA ALA A 358 -34.86 9.65 -3.49
C ALA A 358 -35.27 8.17 -3.39
N ASP A 359 -34.59 7.29 -4.14
CA ASP A 359 -34.80 5.84 -4.08
C ASP A 359 -34.41 5.27 -2.70
N ALA A 360 -33.27 5.68 -2.14
CA ALA A 360 -32.86 5.24 -0.79
C ALA A 360 -33.84 5.70 0.30
N GLN A 361 -34.28 6.95 0.25
CA GLN A 361 -35.26 7.50 1.21
C GLN A 361 -36.59 6.76 1.13
N ARG A 362 -37.05 6.41 -0.07
CA ARG A 362 -38.25 5.60 -0.27
C ARG A 362 -38.10 4.22 0.35
N LEU A 363 -36.97 3.55 0.13
CA LEU A 363 -36.70 2.22 0.72
C LEU A 363 -36.61 2.27 2.25
N GLN A 364 -35.94 3.28 2.80
CA GLN A 364 -35.86 3.47 4.25
C GLN A 364 -37.26 3.69 4.86
N GLY A 365 -38.11 4.48 4.21
CA GLY A 365 -39.51 4.68 4.63
C GLY A 365 -40.36 3.41 4.61
N MET A 366 -40.04 2.44 3.74
CA MET A 366 -40.71 1.14 3.69
C MET A 366 -40.26 0.20 4.82
N GLN A 367 -39.02 0.34 5.33
CA GLN A 367 -38.52 -0.46 6.47
C GLN A 367 -39.06 -0.01 7.83
N GLY A 368 -39.56 1.23 7.93
CA GLY A 368 -40.14 1.79 9.15
C GLY A 368 -41.64 1.50 9.34
N ARG A 369 -42.25 0.75 8.42
CA ARG A 369 -43.64 0.28 8.45
C ARG A 369 -43.63 -1.23 8.64
#